data_AF-A0A2S5V1U2-F1
#
_entry.id   AF-A0A2S5V1U2-F1
#
_cell.length_a   1.000
_cell.length_b   1.000
_cell.length_c   1.000
_cell.angle_alpha   90.00
_cell.angle_beta   90.00
_cell.angle_gamma   90.00
#
_symmetry.space_group_name_H-M   'P 1'
#
loop_
_entity.id
_entity.type
_entity.pdbx_description
1 polymer ?
#
loop_
_entity_poly.entity_id
_entity_poly.type
_entity_poly.pdbx_seq_one_letter_code
_entity_poly.pdbx_strand_id
1 'polypeptide(L)'
;MAAPAQASSGPAQQPPGLNGWIQFSWPERNDSRNYVVDGRAGESHQYGAYGLWVTNTTSSSVIEDIRIVLHYLPAPSSWSPSSSSAWSNLSPIGTHTFPEGTHQSYQMTYTGPVTPADGVTNLVNDLRFTGAARVGGSAPSIYIDRYVTVDGVELAFRRRVGTNIYTPLNTNTPPNMPNTPTVPGGRRSSSAAEEFEAVGENAALG
;
A
#
# COMPACT_ATOMS: atom_id res chain seq x y z
N MET A 1 22.68 -44.11 -13.38
CA MET A 1 22.49 -43.26 -12.19
C MET A 1 21.69 -42.04 -12.60
N ALA A 2 20.50 -41.85 -12.04
CA ALA A 2 19.64 -40.69 -12.33
C ALA A 2 20.03 -39.54 -11.39
N ALA A 3 20.29 -38.35 -11.94
CA ALA A 3 20.52 -37.15 -11.16
C ALA A 3 19.22 -36.72 -10.45
N PRO A 4 19.30 -36.16 -9.23
CA PRO A 4 18.11 -35.68 -8.53
C PRO A 4 17.49 -34.53 -9.32
N ALA A 5 16.18 -34.61 -9.58
CA ALA A 5 15.41 -33.50 -10.12
C ALA A 5 15.45 -32.36 -9.10
N GLN A 6 16.13 -31.26 -9.43
CA GLN A 6 15.97 -30.03 -8.69
C GLN A 6 14.53 -29.56 -8.91
N ALA A 7 13.69 -29.70 -7.89
CA ALA A 7 12.45 -28.95 -7.81
C ALA A 7 12.84 -27.47 -7.90
N SER A 8 12.44 -26.81 -8.98
CA SER A 8 12.54 -25.37 -9.12
C SER A 8 11.72 -24.76 -7.97
N SER A 9 12.39 -24.34 -6.90
CA SER A 9 11.80 -23.46 -5.90
C SER A 9 11.67 -22.08 -6.57
N GLY A 10 10.61 -21.92 -7.35
CA GLY A 10 10.18 -20.62 -7.83
C GLY A 10 9.96 -19.68 -6.64
N PRO A 11 10.03 -18.35 -6.86
CA PRO A 11 9.73 -17.40 -5.80
C PRO A 11 8.36 -17.75 -5.17
N ALA A 12 8.29 -17.75 -3.83
CA ALA A 12 7.04 -17.95 -3.12
C ALA A 12 5.98 -17.03 -3.71
N GLN A 13 4.79 -17.57 -3.96
CA GLN A 13 3.80 -17.05 -4.90
C GLN A 13 3.19 -15.67 -4.57
N GLN A 14 3.79 -14.75 -3.81
CA GLN A 14 3.06 -13.61 -3.19
C GLN A 14 1.75 -14.08 -2.49
N PRO A 15 1.10 -13.25 -1.70
CA PRO A 15 -0.29 -13.49 -1.33
C PRO A 15 -1.19 -12.51 -2.06
N PRO A 16 -2.50 -12.79 -2.17
CA PRO A 16 -3.43 -11.80 -2.69
C PRO A 16 -3.39 -10.53 -1.82
N GLY A 17 -3.65 -9.37 -2.42
CA GLY A 17 -3.72 -8.10 -1.70
C GLY A 17 -3.54 -6.87 -2.59
N LEU A 18 -3.97 -5.71 -2.10
CA LEU A 18 -4.00 -4.45 -2.84
C LEU A 18 -2.60 -3.82 -2.95
N ASN A 19 -1.89 -4.15 -4.02
CA ASN A 19 -0.53 -3.75 -4.29
C ASN A 19 -0.41 -2.53 -5.22
N GLY A 20 0.83 -2.09 -5.43
CA GLY A 20 1.20 -1.03 -6.37
C GLY A 20 1.58 0.31 -5.75
N TRP A 21 1.80 1.32 -6.58
CA TRP A 21 2.37 2.61 -6.22
C TRP A 21 1.42 3.76 -6.57
N ILE A 22 1.30 4.70 -5.63
CA ILE A 22 0.64 5.99 -5.80
C ILE A 22 1.63 7.06 -5.33
N GLN A 23 1.64 8.21 -5.98
CA GLN A 23 2.52 9.30 -5.65
C GLN A 23 1.97 10.11 -4.47
N PHE A 24 2.88 10.43 -3.56
CA PHE A 24 2.68 11.45 -2.55
C PHE A 24 3.62 12.61 -2.81
N SER A 25 3.07 13.82 -2.81
CA SER A 25 3.85 15.05 -2.73
C SER A 25 3.39 15.83 -1.51
N TRP A 26 4.28 16.58 -0.89
CA TRP A 26 3.96 17.42 0.26
C TRP A 26 4.74 18.72 0.24
N PRO A 27 4.31 19.72 1.02
CA PRO A 27 5.00 21.00 1.08
C PRO A 27 6.38 20.82 1.70
N GLU A 28 7.40 21.39 1.06
CA GLU A 28 8.74 21.45 1.63
C GLU A 28 8.80 22.47 2.78
N ARG A 29 9.90 22.43 3.55
CA ARG A 29 10.14 23.38 4.64
C ARG A 29 10.08 24.83 4.11
N ASN A 30 9.16 25.62 4.66
CA ASN A 30 8.87 27.00 4.28
C ASN A 30 8.14 27.18 2.93
N ASP A 31 7.52 26.12 2.40
CA ASP A 31 6.64 26.20 1.23
C ASP A 31 5.16 26.10 1.65
N SER A 32 4.30 26.87 0.98
CA SER A 32 2.84 26.86 1.13
C SER A 32 2.15 25.95 0.10
N ARG A 33 2.86 24.95 -0.44
CA ARG A 33 2.30 23.96 -1.36
C ARG A 33 1.22 23.12 -0.66
N ASN A 34 0.57 22.27 -1.46
CA ASN A 34 -0.45 21.33 -0.98
C ASN A 34 0.16 19.94 -0.80
N TYR A 35 -0.42 19.14 0.08
CA TYR A 35 -0.34 17.69 -0.08
C TYR A 35 -0.98 17.29 -1.41
N VAL A 36 -0.37 16.34 -2.10
CA VAL A 36 -0.93 15.75 -3.31
C VAL A 36 -0.87 14.24 -3.17
N VAL A 37 -1.98 13.57 -3.46
CA VAL A 37 -2.05 12.13 -3.67
C VAL A 37 -2.45 11.92 -5.12
N ASP A 38 -1.61 11.27 -5.92
CA ASP A 38 -1.82 11.13 -7.36
C ASP A 38 -1.52 9.68 -7.77
N GLY A 39 -2.44 9.07 -8.52
CA GLY A 39 -2.27 7.72 -9.02
C GLY A 39 -1.18 7.61 -10.08
N ARG A 40 -1.00 8.63 -10.93
CA ARG A 40 -0.01 8.67 -12.03
C ARG A 40 0.04 7.40 -12.90
N ALA A 41 -1.11 6.78 -13.16
CA ALA A 41 -1.19 5.53 -13.89
C ALA A 41 -0.31 5.51 -15.16
N GLY A 42 0.57 4.52 -15.27
CA GLY A 42 1.44 4.32 -16.42
C GLY A 42 2.77 5.10 -16.38
N GLU A 43 2.97 6.00 -15.42
CA GLU A 43 4.28 6.64 -15.20
C GLU A 43 5.28 5.68 -14.53
N SER A 44 6.58 5.95 -14.72
CA SER A 44 7.66 5.16 -14.11
C SER A 44 7.84 5.48 -12.63
N HIS A 45 8.08 4.44 -11.83
CA HIS A 45 8.41 4.51 -10.40
C HIS A 45 9.72 3.75 -10.13
N GLN A 46 10.48 4.14 -9.10
CA GLN A 46 11.76 3.48 -8.76
C GLN A 46 11.64 1.97 -8.50
N TYR A 47 10.42 1.48 -8.24
CA TYR A 47 10.13 0.07 -8.01
C TYR A 47 9.17 -0.54 -9.05
N GLY A 48 8.96 0.09 -10.21
CA GLY A 48 8.08 -0.43 -11.28
C GLY A 48 7.33 0.68 -12.03
N ALA A 49 6.03 0.48 -12.26
CA ALA A 49 5.13 1.53 -12.75
C ALA A 49 4.17 1.96 -11.62
N TYR A 50 3.74 3.22 -11.67
CA TYR A 50 2.60 3.68 -10.90
C TYR A 50 1.33 2.93 -11.34
N GLY A 51 0.55 2.45 -10.38
CA GLY A 51 -0.58 1.56 -10.61
C GLY A 51 -1.08 0.94 -9.31
N LEU A 52 -2.32 0.45 -9.32
CA LEU A 52 -2.88 -0.35 -8.25
C LEU A 52 -3.37 -1.67 -8.84
N TRP A 53 -3.11 -2.77 -8.14
CA TRP A 53 -3.47 -4.10 -8.63
C TRP A 53 -3.62 -5.09 -7.46
N VAL A 54 -4.36 -6.15 -7.71
CA VAL A 54 -4.53 -7.28 -6.78
C VAL A 54 -3.77 -8.48 -7.35
N THR A 55 -2.87 -9.05 -6.56
CA THR A 55 -2.07 -10.23 -6.92
C THR A 55 -2.84 -11.53 -6.67
N ASN A 56 -2.40 -12.63 -7.28
CA ASN A 56 -2.92 -13.99 -7.09
C ASN A 56 -4.43 -14.15 -7.33
N THR A 57 -4.95 -13.39 -8.26
CA THR A 57 -6.35 -13.49 -8.69
C THR A 57 -6.48 -14.53 -9.80
N THR A 58 -7.68 -15.03 -10.01
CA THR A 58 -8.08 -15.73 -11.23
C THR A 58 -9.15 -14.93 -11.95
N SER A 59 -9.45 -15.29 -13.20
CA SER A 59 -10.59 -14.78 -13.95
C SER A 59 -11.96 -15.00 -13.27
N SER A 60 -12.02 -15.86 -12.25
CA SER A 60 -13.23 -16.11 -11.45
C SER A 60 -13.17 -15.54 -10.03
N SER A 61 -12.08 -14.88 -9.63
CA SER A 61 -11.97 -14.30 -8.29
C SER A 61 -13.02 -13.22 -8.06
N VAL A 62 -13.62 -13.20 -6.88
CA VAL A 62 -14.46 -12.09 -6.41
C VAL A 62 -13.57 -11.10 -5.69
N ILE A 63 -13.52 -9.86 -6.16
CA ILE A 63 -12.65 -8.81 -5.61
C ILE A 63 -13.53 -7.61 -5.23
N GLU A 64 -13.59 -7.31 -3.93
CA GLU A 64 -14.52 -6.33 -3.37
C GLU A 64 -13.92 -5.59 -2.16
N ASP A 65 -14.68 -4.66 -1.59
CA ASP A 65 -14.32 -3.85 -0.41
C ASP A 65 -12.94 -3.16 -0.47
N ILE A 66 -12.51 -2.80 -1.68
CA ILE A 66 -11.23 -2.14 -1.92
C ILE A 66 -11.26 -0.74 -1.33
N ARG A 67 -10.39 -0.47 -0.35
CA ARG A 67 -10.25 0.85 0.27
C ARG A 67 -8.80 1.16 0.63
N ILE A 68 -8.47 2.44 0.58
CA ILE A 68 -7.18 2.98 1.02
C ILE A 68 -7.45 3.99 2.13
N VAL A 69 -6.73 3.83 3.25
CA VAL A 69 -6.74 4.79 4.35
C VAL A 69 -5.38 5.48 4.40
N LEU A 70 -5.40 6.81 4.44
CA LEU A 70 -4.21 7.65 4.53
C LEU A 70 -4.16 8.29 5.92
N HIS A 71 -3.01 8.20 6.56
CA HIS A 71 -2.77 8.81 7.87
C HIS A 71 -1.71 9.91 7.72
N TYR A 72 -2.02 11.13 8.16
CA TYR A 72 -1.14 12.30 8.04
C TYR A 72 -0.81 12.95 9.38
N LEU A 73 0.46 13.30 9.55
CA LEU A 73 0.96 14.18 10.59
C LEU A 73 2.06 15.11 10.02
N PRO A 74 1.84 16.43 9.92
CA PRO A 74 0.58 17.14 10.17
C PRO A 74 -0.44 16.87 9.05
N ALA A 75 -1.72 16.93 9.41
CA ALA A 75 -2.80 16.69 8.47
C ALA A 75 -3.18 17.94 7.67
N PRO A 76 -3.67 17.79 6.41
CA PRO A 76 -4.34 18.88 5.72
C PRO A 76 -5.66 19.25 6.40
N SER A 77 -6.04 20.52 6.32
CA SER A 77 -7.32 21.00 6.86
C SER A 77 -8.52 20.47 6.08
N SER A 78 -8.33 20.19 4.79
CA SER A 78 -9.35 19.69 3.88
C SER A 78 -8.69 19.07 2.65
N TRP A 79 -9.40 18.15 2.01
CA TRP A 79 -9.05 17.58 0.71
C TRP A 79 -9.97 18.13 -0.38
N SER A 80 -9.44 18.28 -1.59
CA SER A 80 -10.25 18.50 -2.78
C SER A 80 -11.14 17.29 -3.05
N PRO A 81 -12.28 17.50 -3.73
CA PRO A 81 -13.01 16.39 -4.34
C PRO A 81 -12.10 15.56 -5.25
N SER A 82 -12.44 14.28 -5.39
CA SER A 82 -11.83 13.36 -6.32
C SER A 82 -12.08 13.83 -7.76
N SER A 83 -11.04 13.81 -8.59
CA SER A 83 -11.21 13.85 -10.06
C SER A 83 -11.17 12.45 -10.69
N SER A 84 -11.19 11.40 -9.87
CA SER A 84 -11.10 10.01 -10.32
C SER A 84 -12.41 9.52 -10.92
N SER A 85 -12.31 8.63 -11.91
CA SER A 85 -13.44 7.86 -12.44
C SER A 85 -13.81 6.64 -11.58
N ALA A 86 -12.93 6.21 -10.67
CA ALA A 86 -13.05 4.93 -9.98
C ALA A 86 -12.80 5.00 -8.46
N TRP A 87 -12.53 6.18 -7.91
CA TRP A 87 -12.28 6.37 -6.48
C TRP A 87 -13.16 7.46 -5.89
N SER A 88 -13.76 7.17 -4.73
CA SER A 88 -14.52 8.13 -3.95
C SER A 88 -13.66 9.31 -3.47
N ASN A 89 -14.31 10.38 -3.02
CA ASN A 89 -13.64 11.46 -2.29
C ASN A 89 -12.89 10.92 -1.06
N LEU A 90 -11.75 11.53 -0.73
CA LEU A 90 -11.07 11.33 0.54
C LEU A 90 -11.91 11.94 1.67
N SER A 91 -12.42 11.09 2.55
CA SER A 91 -13.30 11.48 3.65
C SER A 91 -12.63 11.25 5.00
N PRO A 92 -12.75 12.17 5.98
CA PRO A 92 -12.16 11.98 7.30
C PRO A 92 -12.84 10.81 8.04
N ILE A 93 -12.05 9.96 8.68
CA ILE A 93 -12.53 8.80 9.45
C ILE A 93 -12.06 8.82 10.92
N GLY A 94 -11.47 9.92 11.37
CA GLY A 94 -10.96 10.09 12.72
C GLY A 94 -9.44 10.09 12.80
N THR A 95 -8.89 9.56 13.88
CA THR A 95 -7.44 9.61 14.16
C THR A 95 -6.87 8.23 14.46
N HIS A 96 -5.56 8.08 14.24
CA HIS A 96 -4.83 6.87 14.56
C HIS A 96 -3.47 7.23 15.16
N THR A 97 -3.06 6.51 16.21
CA THR A 97 -1.79 6.78 16.92
C THR A 97 -0.65 5.96 16.33
N PHE A 98 0.45 6.63 16.05
CA PHE A 98 1.72 6.06 15.60
C PHE A 98 2.85 6.53 16.54
N PRO A 99 4.06 5.94 16.47
CA PRO A 99 5.20 6.38 17.28
C PRO A 99 5.52 7.88 17.16
N GLU A 100 5.31 8.47 15.98
CA GLU A 100 5.53 9.90 15.72
C GLU A 100 4.41 10.80 16.27
N GLY A 101 3.26 10.23 16.66
CA GLY A 101 2.12 10.94 17.22
C GLY A 101 0.77 10.56 16.61
N THR A 102 -0.26 11.31 16.98
CA THR A 102 -1.64 11.10 16.50
C THR A 102 -1.84 11.69 15.11
N HIS A 103 -2.07 10.83 14.13
CA HIS A 103 -2.32 11.20 12.73
C HIS A 103 -3.82 11.36 12.48
N GLN A 104 -4.21 12.31 11.63
CA GLN A 104 -5.57 12.35 11.08
C GLN A 104 -5.68 11.34 9.95
N SER A 105 -6.80 10.64 9.89
CA SER A 105 -7.03 9.52 8.98
C SER A 105 -8.14 9.85 7.99
N TYR A 106 -7.91 9.50 6.74
CA TYR A 106 -8.83 9.74 5.63
C TYR A 106 -9.00 8.48 4.80
N GLN A 107 -10.21 8.15 4.37
CA GLN A 107 -10.49 6.97 3.56
C GLN A 107 -10.95 7.36 2.16
N MET A 108 -10.49 6.60 1.16
CA MET A 108 -11.08 6.52 -0.17
C MET A 108 -11.46 5.06 -0.46
N THR A 109 -12.54 4.86 -1.20
CA THR A 109 -13.07 3.55 -1.58
C THR A 109 -13.07 3.44 -3.10
N TYR A 110 -12.72 2.28 -3.63
CA TYR A 110 -12.83 2.00 -5.06
C TYR A 110 -14.30 1.82 -5.41
N THR A 111 -14.75 2.53 -6.43
CA THR A 111 -16.14 2.50 -6.96
C THR A 111 -16.17 2.10 -8.43
N GLY A 112 -15.01 1.90 -9.06
CA GLY A 112 -14.93 1.46 -10.45
C GLY A 112 -15.32 -0.01 -10.63
N PRO A 113 -15.51 -0.45 -11.88
CA PRO A 113 -15.64 -1.87 -12.18
C PRO A 113 -14.32 -2.61 -11.89
N VAL A 114 -14.42 -3.87 -11.51
CA VAL A 114 -13.29 -4.80 -11.39
C VAL A 114 -13.50 -5.94 -12.38
N THR A 115 -12.51 -6.17 -13.25
CA THR A 115 -12.49 -7.31 -14.16
C THR A 115 -11.36 -8.25 -13.72
N PRO A 116 -11.68 -9.32 -12.98
CA PRO A 116 -10.67 -10.27 -12.49
C PRO A 116 -9.86 -10.88 -13.65
N ALA A 117 -8.57 -11.07 -13.42
CA ALA A 117 -7.64 -11.67 -14.37
C ALA A 117 -6.70 -12.66 -13.68
N ASP A 118 -6.19 -13.62 -14.45
CA ASP A 118 -5.27 -14.62 -13.92
C ASP A 118 -3.92 -14.00 -13.53
N GLY A 119 -3.48 -14.29 -12.31
CA GLY A 119 -2.23 -13.82 -11.73
C GLY A 119 -2.31 -12.39 -11.15
N VAL A 120 -2.75 -11.41 -11.95
CA VAL A 120 -2.82 -10.00 -11.52
C VAL A 120 -4.06 -9.32 -12.09
N THR A 121 -4.91 -8.78 -11.21
CA THR A 121 -6.03 -7.91 -11.59
C THR A 121 -5.64 -6.45 -11.41
N ASN A 122 -5.62 -5.68 -12.50
CA ASN A 122 -5.33 -4.24 -12.44
C ASN A 122 -6.57 -3.44 -12.04
N LEU A 123 -6.37 -2.39 -11.25
CA LEU A 123 -7.40 -1.43 -10.87
C LEU A 123 -7.14 -0.09 -11.56
N VAL A 124 -8.21 0.66 -11.81
CA VAL A 124 -8.08 2.04 -12.29
C VAL A 124 -7.37 2.89 -11.23
N ASN A 125 -6.30 3.58 -11.63
CA ASN A 125 -5.44 4.36 -10.73
C ASN A 125 -5.28 5.81 -11.23
N ASP A 126 -6.41 6.47 -11.48
CA ASP A 126 -6.50 7.87 -11.91
C ASP A 126 -6.83 8.83 -10.74
N LEU A 127 -6.62 8.37 -9.51
CA LEU A 127 -6.90 9.15 -8.31
C LEU A 127 -6.05 10.42 -8.27
N ARG A 128 -6.67 11.54 -7.90
CA ARG A 128 -5.96 12.80 -7.67
C ARG A 128 -6.66 13.61 -6.59
N PHE A 129 -5.94 13.87 -5.52
CA PHE A 129 -6.41 14.66 -4.38
C PHE A 129 -5.37 15.72 -4.03
N THR A 130 -5.85 16.89 -3.65
CA THR A 130 -5.02 17.99 -3.17
C THR A 130 -5.49 18.44 -1.80
N GLY A 131 -4.59 18.51 -0.83
CA GLY A 131 -4.90 18.87 0.54
C GLY A 131 -4.12 20.09 0.98
N ALA A 132 -4.82 21.15 1.40
CA ALA A 132 -4.15 22.35 1.90
C ALA A 132 -3.56 22.08 3.29
N ALA A 133 -2.26 22.30 3.46
CA ALA A 133 -1.59 22.17 4.74
C ALA A 133 -0.48 23.20 4.91
N ARG A 134 -0.28 23.66 6.14
CA ARG A 134 0.92 24.39 6.54
C ARG A 134 1.83 23.42 7.26
N VAL A 135 2.87 22.93 6.60
CA VAL A 135 3.84 22.04 7.23
C VAL A 135 4.89 22.91 7.91
N GLY A 136 4.83 22.97 9.25
CA GLY A 136 5.77 23.73 10.08
C GLY A 136 7.15 23.07 10.12
N GLY A 137 7.93 23.25 9.05
CA GLY A 137 9.37 22.97 8.98
C GLY A 137 9.88 21.54 9.22
N SER A 138 9.02 20.60 9.63
CA SER A 138 9.35 19.19 9.82
C SER A 138 8.77 18.36 8.67
N ALA A 139 9.49 17.32 8.25
CA ALA A 139 8.97 16.40 7.23
C ALA A 139 7.70 15.71 7.73
N PRO A 140 6.68 15.54 6.89
CA PRO A 140 5.45 14.88 7.31
C PRO A 140 5.69 13.39 7.55
N SER A 141 5.01 12.85 8.56
CA SER A 141 4.84 11.42 8.76
C SER A 141 3.54 10.98 8.09
N ILE A 142 3.65 10.03 7.17
CA ILE A 142 2.52 9.55 6.36
C ILE A 142 2.52 8.03 6.33
N TYR A 143 1.38 7.44 6.65
CA TYR A 143 1.11 5.99 6.52
C TYR A 143 -0.04 5.75 5.55
N ILE A 144 0.01 4.60 4.89
CA ILE A 144 -1.03 4.13 3.98
C ILE A 144 -1.44 2.74 4.45
N ASP A 145 -2.71 2.58 4.76
CA ASP A 145 -3.32 1.27 4.95
C ASP A 145 -4.11 0.91 3.70
N ARG A 146 -4.04 -0.34 3.30
CA ARG A 146 -4.67 -0.86 2.09
C ARG A 146 -5.44 -2.10 2.42
N TYR A 147 -6.69 -2.14 1.98
CA TYR A 147 -7.62 -3.22 2.25
C TYR A 147 -8.24 -3.68 0.94
N VAL A 148 -8.44 -4.99 0.81
CA VAL A 148 -9.21 -5.62 -0.26
C VAL A 148 -9.75 -6.97 0.24
N THR A 149 -10.96 -7.31 -0.16
CA THR A 149 -11.51 -8.65 0.03
C THR A 149 -11.35 -9.44 -1.27
N VAL A 150 -10.71 -10.60 -1.20
CA VAL A 150 -10.58 -11.54 -2.32
C VAL A 150 -11.21 -12.86 -1.92
N ASP A 151 -12.21 -13.31 -2.66
CA ASP A 151 -12.94 -14.57 -2.41
C ASP A 151 -13.44 -14.69 -0.96
N GLY A 152 -13.96 -13.58 -0.41
CA GLY A 152 -14.48 -13.48 0.96
C GLY A 152 -13.41 -13.30 2.05
N VAL A 153 -12.13 -13.21 1.70
CA VAL A 153 -11.03 -13.03 2.66
C VAL A 153 -10.49 -11.60 2.59
N GLU A 154 -10.64 -10.85 3.69
CA GLU A 154 -10.05 -9.51 3.79
C GLU A 154 -8.54 -9.59 3.99
N LEU A 155 -7.81 -8.84 3.17
CA LEU A 155 -6.37 -8.66 3.19
C LEU A 155 -6.08 -7.18 3.42
N ALA A 156 -5.29 -6.90 4.45
CA ALA A 156 -5.03 -5.57 4.94
C ALA A 156 -3.55 -5.40 5.34
N PHE A 157 -2.88 -4.38 4.80
CA PHE A 157 -1.53 -4.04 5.20
C PHE A 157 -1.30 -2.53 5.26
N ARG A 158 -0.25 -2.15 5.98
CA ARG A 158 0.24 -0.79 6.13
C ARG A 158 1.63 -0.62 5.55
N ARG A 159 1.88 0.58 4.99
CA ARG A 159 3.23 1.06 4.63
C ARG A 159 3.45 2.49 5.09
N ARG A 160 4.66 2.80 5.54
CA ARG A 160 5.11 4.19 5.74
C ARG A 160 5.60 4.75 4.42
N VAL A 161 5.11 5.92 4.04
CA VAL A 161 5.55 6.63 2.82
C VAL A 161 7.04 6.92 2.89
N GLY A 162 7.75 6.76 1.78
CA GLY A 162 9.21 6.92 1.70
C GLY A 162 10.00 5.71 2.20
N THR A 163 9.32 4.66 2.69
CA THR A 163 9.94 3.40 3.07
C THR A 163 9.36 2.24 2.28
N ASN A 164 10.02 1.10 2.38
CA ASN A 164 9.53 -0.17 1.85
C ASN A 164 9.03 -1.11 2.96
N ILE A 165 8.78 -0.57 4.15
CA ILE A 165 8.36 -1.33 5.33
C ILE A 165 6.89 -1.68 5.16
N TYR A 166 6.60 -2.97 5.26
CA TYR A 166 5.29 -3.57 5.13
C TYR A 166 4.87 -4.15 6.48
N THR A 167 3.65 -3.86 6.91
CA THR A 167 3.10 -4.35 8.18
C THR A 167 1.70 -4.93 7.94
N PRO A 168 1.49 -6.25 8.08
CA PRO A 168 0.15 -6.82 8.08
C PRO A 168 -0.74 -6.19 9.14
N LEU A 169 -2.01 -5.95 8.80
CA LEU A 169 -3.02 -5.41 9.72
C LEU A 169 -4.02 -6.48 10.17
N ASN A 170 -3.98 -7.67 9.58
CA ASN A 170 -4.78 -8.82 9.97
C ASN A 170 -4.01 -10.13 9.78
N THR A 171 -4.51 -11.22 10.36
CA THR A 171 -3.88 -12.55 10.31
C THR A 171 -3.95 -13.22 8.93
N ASN A 172 -4.88 -12.78 8.08
CA ASN A 172 -5.04 -13.30 6.72
C ASN A 172 -3.95 -12.76 5.79
N THR A 173 -3.32 -11.63 6.16
CA THR A 173 -2.33 -10.93 5.36
C THR A 173 -0.94 -11.43 5.72
N PRO A 174 -0.23 -12.11 4.80
CA PRO A 174 1.03 -12.74 5.18
C PRO A 174 2.12 -11.72 5.49
N PRO A 175 3.08 -12.06 6.37
CA PRO A 175 4.11 -11.16 6.86
C PRO A 175 5.15 -10.77 5.80
N ASN A 176 5.28 -11.59 4.75
CA ASN A 176 6.23 -11.36 3.66
C ASN A 176 5.48 -11.13 2.35
N MET A 177 5.19 -9.87 2.00
CA MET A 177 4.91 -9.51 0.62
C MET A 177 6.24 -9.17 -0.08
N PRO A 178 6.71 -9.98 -1.05
CA PRO A 178 7.75 -9.54 -1.97
C PRO A 178 7.31 -8.22 -2.61
N ASN A 179 8.22 -7.26 -2.69
CA ASN A 179 7.93 -6.00 -3.38
C ASN A 179 7.80 -6.24 -4.87
N THR A 180 6.68 -5.75 -5.41
CA THR A 180 6.36 -5.68 -6.83
C THR A 180 6.15 -7.07 -7.48
N PRO A 181 5.05 -7.33 -8.20
CA PRO A 181 5.08 -8.36 -9.23
C PRO A 181 6.24 -8.02 -10.15
N THR A 182 7.09 -9.01 -10.45
CA THR A 182 8.05 -8.89 -11.53
C THR A 182 7.25 -8.57 -12.80
N VAL A 183 7.25 -7.31 -13.25
CA VAL A 183 6.89 -7.04 -14.65
C VAL A 183 7.89 -7.86 -15.46
N PRO A 184 7.47 -8.65 -16.46
CA PRO A 184 8.40 -9.38 -17.30
C PRO A 184 9.47 -8.41 -17.84
N GLY A 185 10.72 -8.52 -17.36
CA GLY A 185 11.85 -7.67 -17.76
C GLY A 185 12.38 -6.63 -16.75
N GLY A 186 11.82 -6.51 -15.54
CA GLY A 186 12.30 -5.54 -14.53
C GLY A 186 13.47 -6.04 -13.66
N ARG A 187 14.52 -5.23 -13.51
CA ARG A 187 15.75 -5.54 -12.73
C ARG A 187 15.46 -5.59 -11.22
N ARG A 188 15.83 -6.71 -10.56
CA ARG A 188 15.69 -6.93 -9.10
C ARG A 188 16.51 -5.90 -8.32
N SER A 189 15.93 -5.27 -7.30
CA SER A 189 16.69 -4.61 -6.23
C SER A 189 16.44 -5.36 -4.92
N SER A 190 17.42 -6.15 -4.51
CA SER A 190 17.45 -6.86 -3.24
C SER A 190 18.18 -6.02 -2.20
N SER A 191 17.47 -5.57 -1.17
CA SER A 191 18.06 -5.18 0.11
C SER A 191 17.04 -5.45 1.21
N ALA A 192 17.00 -6.70 1.67
CA ALA A 192 16.36 -7.11 2.92
C ALA A 192 17.35 -8.02 3.65
N ALA A 193 18.15 -7.40 4.51
CA ALA A 193 19.02 -7.95 5.55
C ALA A 193 19.43 -6.68 6.34
N GLU A 194 19.25 -6.49 7.63
CA GLU A 194 18.87 -7.25 8.82
C GLU A 194 17.91 -6.32 9.61
N GLU A 195 16.96 -6.76 10.42
CA GLU A 195 17.16 -7.05 11.85
C GLU A 195 15.79 -7.52 12.39
N PHE A 196 15.65 -8.83 12.60
CA PHE A 196 14.55 -9.41 13.39
C PHE A 196 15.11 -9.61 14.79
N GLU A 197 14.71 -8.77 15.75
CA GLU A 197 14.82 -9.15 17.16
C GLU A 197 13.49 -9.80 17.55
N ALA A 198 13.52 -11.11 17.77
CA ALA A 198 12.41 -11.86 18.30
C ALA A 198 12.79 -12.45 19.66
N VAL A 199 11.86 -12.26 20.59
CA VAL A 199 11.56 -13.04 21.80
C VAL A 199 12.35 -12.75 23.08
N GLY A 200 11.58 -12.38 24.10
CA GLY A 200 11.93 -12.47 25.51
C GLY A 200 10.67 -12.75 26.34
N GLU A 201 10.03 -13.88 26.07
CA GLU A 201 9.09 -14.55 26.96
C GLU A 201 9.76 -14.77 28.33
N ASN A 202 9.12 -14.34 29.42
CA ASN A 202 9.42 -14.88 30.75
C ASN A 202 8.11 -15.02 31.53
N ALA A 203 7.54 -16.22 31.39
CA ALA A 203 6.63 -16.77 32.39
C ALA A 203 7.42 -17.10 33.68
N ALA A 204 6.67 -17.10 34.78
CA ALA A 204 7.07 -17.27 36.16
C ALA A 204 8.04 -18.42 36.46
N LEU A 205 8.90 -18.21 37.47
CA LEU A 205 9.19 -19.12 38.58
C LEU A 205 9.99 -18.34 39.66
N GLY A 206 9.40 -18.21 40.86
CA GLY A 206 9.98 -17.55 42.03
C GLY A 206 8.96 -17.37 43.12
#